data_AF-A0A485NW82-F1
#
_entry.id   AF-A0A485NW82-F1
#
_cell.length_a   1.000
_cell.length_b   1.000
_cell.length_c   1.000
_cell.angle_alpha   90.00
_cell.angle_beta   90.00
_cell.angle_gamma   90.00
#
_symmetry.space_group_name_H-M   'P 1'
#
loop_
_entity.id
_entity.type
_entity.pdbx_description
1 polymer ?
#
loop_
_entity_poly.entity_id
_entity_poly.type
_entity_poly.pdbx_seq_one_letter_code
_entity_poly.pdbx_strand_id
1 'polypeptide(L)'
;MISINYLEAVFLYRAAHKLKHFVKVNNSEEFNLHLSRVSQGMLQLLNCTPKEDSKSLKEQRKQKSLCFLGILLQKIKTCWNKILRGSKEH
;
A
#
# COMPACT_ATOMS: atom_id res chain seq x y z
N MET A 1 -21.12 -8.12 1.33
CA MET A 1 -19.84 -8.36 0.63
C MET A 1 -19.22 -6.99 0.35
N ILE A 2 -17.97 -6.73 0.75
CA ILE A 2 -17.32 -5.43 0.48
C ILE A 2 -17.02 -5.38 -1.02
N SER A 3 -17.62 -4.43 -1.75
CA SER A 3 -17.29 -4.20 -3.15
C SER A 3 -16.13 -3.21 -3.23
N ILE A 4 -14.93 -3.71 -3.55
CA ILE A 4 -13.74 -2.88 -3.75
C ILE A 4 -13.66 -2.51 -5.23
N ASN A 5 -13.58 -1.21 -5.55
CA ASN A 5 -13.38 -0.78 -6.95
C ASN A 5 -11.99 -1.21 -7.44
N TYR A 6 -11.88 -1.66 -8.69
CA TYR A 6 -10.61 -2.05 -9.33
C TYR A 6 -9.49 -1.01 -9.14
N LEU A 7 -9.77 0.28 -9.31
CA LEU A 7 -8.77 1.34 -9.16
C LEU A 7 -8.25 1.45 -7.71
N GLU A 8 -9.14 1.28 -6.74
CA GLU A 8 -8.79 1.30 -5.32
C GLU A 8 -7.97 0.07 -4.95
N ALA A 9 -8.35 -1.10 -5.47
CA ALA A 9 -7.60 -2.34 -5.29
C ALA A 9 -6.18 -2.24 -5.88
N VAL A 10 -6.05 -1.76 -7.11
CA VAL A 10 -4.74 -1.56 -7.78
C VAL A 10 -3.89 -0.54 -7.04
N PHE A 11 -4.48 0.56 -6.57
CA PHE A 11 -3.78 1.56 -5.77
C PHE A 11 -3.23 0.95 -4.48
N LEU A 12 -4.09 0.29 -3.69
CA LEU A 12 -3.70 -0.31 -2.42
C LEU A 12 -2.64 -1.42 -2.63
N TYR A 13 -2.75 -2.21 -3.69
CA TYR A 13 -1.75 -3.22 -4.04
C TYR A 13 -0.37 -2.60 -4.28
N ARG A 14 -0.29 -1.57 -5.15
CA ARG A 14 0.96 -0.86 -5.44
C ARG A 14 1.53 -0.17 -4.20
N ALA A 15 0.66 0.42 -3.38
CA ALA A 15 1.04 1.06 -2.14
C ALA A 15 1.65 0.06 -1.14
N ALA A 16 1.06 -1.14 -0.99
CA ALA A 16 1.60 -2.20 -0.12
C ALA A 16 3.02 -2.61 -0.53
N HIS A 17 3.27 -2.81 -1.83
CA HIS A 17 4.62 -3.07 -2.32
C HIS A 17 5.59 -1.92 -2.05
N LYS A 18 5.14 -0.67 -2.23
CA LYS A 18 5.96 0.51 -1.91
C LYS A 18 6.33 0.58 -0.42
N LEU A 19 5.41 0.22 0.48
CA LEU A 19 5.70 0.14 1.92
C LEU A 19 6.76 -0.94 2.25
N LYS A 20 6.72 -2.11 1.61
CA LYS A 20 7.79 -3.13 1.74
C LYS A 20 9.16 -2.60 1.34
N HIS A 21 9.23 -1.71 0.34
CA HIS A 21 10.50 -1.07 -0.03
C HIS A 21 11.00 -0.08 1.02
N PHE A 22 10.12 0.57 1.79
CA PHE A 22 10.49 1.47 2.89
C PHE A 22 11.03 0.72 4.11
N VAL A 23 10.51 -0.48 4.38
CA VAL A 23 11.03 -1.37 5.44
C VAL A 23 12.51 -1.67 5.24
N LYS A 24 12.93 -1.94 4.00
CA LYS A 24 14.31 -2.34 3.67
C LYS A 24 15.36 -1.24 3.90
N VAL A 25 14.94 0.00 4.10
CA VAL A 25 15.81 1.19 3.94
C VAL A 25 15.70 2.17 5.11
N ASN A 26 14.92 1.82 6.12
CA ASN A 26 14.73 2.60 7.34
C ASN A 26 15.42 1.87 8.50
N ASN A 27 16.01 2.63 9.42
CA ASN A 27 16.82 2.10 10.51
C ASN A 27 16.01 1.87 11.80
N SER A 28 14.73 2.29 11.85
CA SER A 28 13.86 2.08 13.01
C SER A 28 13.15 0.73 12.93
N GLU A 29 13.53 -0.20 13.80
CA GLU A 29 12.96 -1.56 13.86
C GLU A 29 11.46 -1.56 14.18
N GLU A 30 11.04 -0.81 15.20
CA GLU A 30 9.63 -0.70 15.60
C GLU A 30 8.77 -0.15 14.46
N PHE A 31 9.23 0.92 13.82
CA PHE A 31 8.53 1.51 12.69
C PHE A 31 8.43 0.55 11.49
N ASN A 32 9.51 -0.20 11.22
CA ASN A 32 9.57 -1.22 10.18
C ASN A 32 8.60 -2.38 10.45
N LEU A 33 8.43 -2.78 11.71
CA LEU A 33 7.45 -3.79 12.11
C LEU A 33 6.02 -3.34 11.77
N HIS A 34 5.67 -2.09 12.08
CA HIS A 34 4.36 -1.55 11.73
C HIS A 34 4.12 -1.48 10.23
N LEU A 35 5.10 -0.98 9.45
CA LEU A 35 5.00 -0.94 8.00
C LEU A 35 4.83 -2.34 7.40
N SER A 36 5.55 -3.32 7.93
CA SER A 36 5.45 -4.72 7.49
C SER A 36 4.05 -5.27 7.72
N ARG A 37 3.51 -5.12 8.94
CA ARG A 37 2.14 -5.55 9.29
C ARG A 37 1.09 -4.94 8.37
N VAL A 38 1.15 -3.62 8.14
CA VAL A 38 0.21 -2.91 7.26
C VAL A 38 0.32 -3.43 5.82
N SER A 39 1.54 -3.53 5.27
CA SER A 39 1.73 -3.98 3.90
C SER A 39 1.28 -5.42 3.67
N GLN A 40 1.54 -6.33 4.61
CA GLN A 40 1.15 -7.73 4.52
C GLN A 40 -0.36 -7.90 4.62
N GLY A 41 -1.01 -7.23 5.59
CA GLY A 41 -2.46 -7.26 5.73
C GLY A 41 -3.17 -6.74 4.49
N MET A 42 -2.68 -5.64 3.90
CA MET A 42 -3.22 -5.12 2.64
C MET A 42 -3.13 -6.14 1.50
N LEU A 43 -1.99 -6.82 1.34
CA LEU A 43 -1.82 -7.82 0.29
C LEU A 43 -2.73 -9.04 0.49
N GLN A 44 -2.88 -9.50 1.74
CA GLN A 44 -3.78 -10.61 2.09
C GLN A 44 -5.24 -10.28 1.77
N LEU A 45 -5.69 -9.06 2.09
CA LEU A 45 -7.07 -8.63 1.86
C LEU A 45 -7.40 -8.41 0.39
N LEU A 46 -6.44 -7.93 -0.40
CA LEU A 46 -6.71 -7.57 -1.80
C LEU A 46 -6.78 -8.78 -2.72
N ASN A 47 -6.08 -9.89 -2.39
CA ASN A 47 -5.93 -11.09 -3.24
C ASN A 47 -5.82 -10.77 -4.75
N CYS A 48 -5.17 -9.65 -5.07
CA CYS A 48 -5.02 -9.16 -6.43
C CYS A 48 -3.72 -9.73 -6.97
N THR A 49 -3.78 -10.68 -7.89
CA THR A 49 -2.68 -10.99 -8.80
C THR A 49 -2.68 -9.92 -9.88
N PRO A 50 -1.68 -9.02 -9.93
CA PRO A 50 -1.54 -8.15 -11.09
C PRO A 50 -1.27 -9.05 -12.29
N LYS A 51 -2.00 -8.87 -13.38
CA LYS A 51 -1.50 -9.31 -14.68
C LYS A 51 -0.17 -8.56 -14.88
N GLU A 52 0.93 -9.29 -14.91
CA GLU A 52 2.28 -8.75 -14.95
C GLU A 52 2.47 -7.89 -16.20
N ASP A 53 2.47 -6.57 -16.04
CA ASP A 53 3.28 -5.73 -16.91
C ASP A 53 4.69 -5.76 -16.34
N SER A 54 5.50 -6.65 -16.89
CA SER A 54 6.94 -6.77 -16.64
C SER A 54 7.69 -5.54 -17.18
N LYS A 55 7.42 -4.36 -16.65
CA LYS A 55 8.33 -3.21 -16.78
C LYS A 55 9.26 -3.26 -15.59
N SER A 56 10.44 -3.79 -15.87
CA SER A 56 11.64 -3.83 -15.02
C SER A 56 11.66 -2.70 -13.99
N LEU A 57 11.80 -3.05 -12.71
CA LEU A 57 12.17 -2.12 -11.63
C LEU A 57 13.60 -1.57 -11.85
N LYS A 58 13.83 -0.88 -12.96
CA LYS A 58 15.01 -0.06 -13.13
C LYS A 58 14.77 1.23 -12.38
N GLU A 59 15.41 1.28 -11.21
CA GLU A 59 16.07 2.46 -10.68
C GLU A 59 15.17 3.68 -10.43
N GLN A 60 14.53 3.68 -9.26
CA GLN A 60 14.16 4.93 -8.60
C GLN A 60 14.84 5.04 -7.24
N ARG A 61 16.18 5.17 -7.27
CA ARG A 61 16.96 5.84 -6.23
C ARG A 61 16.78 7.36 -6.42
N LYS A 62 15.62 7.92 -6.08
CA LYS A 62 15.46 9.38 -5.95
C LYS A 62 14.53 9.67 -4.78
N GLN A 63 15.09 10.32 -3.76
CA GLN A 63 14.51 10.81 -2.50
C GLN A 63 13.47 9.89 -1.81
N LYS A 64 13.96 8.95 -0.99
CA LYS A 64 13.15 8.26 0.04
C LYS A 64 12.90 9.21 1.22
N SER A 65 12.19 10.31 1.00
CA SER A 65 11.84 11.18 2.11
C SER A 65 10.76 10.52 2.97
N LEU A 66 10.93 10.56 4.29
CA LEU A 66 9.88 10.18 5.23
C LEU A 66 8.59 10.99 5.00
N CYS A 67 8.70 12.20 4.42
CA CYS A 67 7.57 13.01 3.99
C CYS A 67 6.70 12.29 2.93
N PHE A 68 7.31 11.69 1.89
CA PHE A 68 6.56 10.90 0.93
C PHE A 68 5.86 9.70 1.59
N LEU A 69 6.54 9.04 2.53
CA LEU A 69 5.96 7.93 3.29
C LEU A 69 4.74 8.40 4.09
N GLY A 70 4.83 9.54 4.79
CA GLY A 70 3.71 10.14 5.50
C GLY A 70 2.51 10.39 4.58
N ILE A 71 2.73 11.00 3.41
CA ILE A 71 1.68 11.24 2.41
C ILE A 71 1.07 9.92 1.91
N LEU A 72 1.90 8.91 1.66
CA LEU A 72 1.45 7.60 1.20
C LEU A 72 0.55 6.93 2.25
N LEU A 73 0.94 6.94 3.52
CA LEU A 73 0.14 6.38 4.61
C LEU A 73 -1.21 7.09 4.75
N GLN A 74 -1.25 8.42 4.60
CA GLN A 74 -2.51 9.17 4.61
C GLN A 74 -3.41 8.75 3.44
N LYS A 75 -2.88 8.61 2.22
CA LYS A 75 -3.66 8.16 1.06
C LYS A 75 -4.19 6.74 1.23
N ILE A 76 -3.39 5.83 1.81
CA ILE A 76 -3.84 4.46 2.15
C ILE A 76 -5.02 4.51 3.11
N LYS A 77 -4.90 5.29 4.20
CA LYS A 77 -5.98 5.47 5.18
C LYS A 77 -7.25 5.98 4.53
N THR A 78 -7.16 7.02 3.71
CA THR A 78 -8.31 7.61 3.00
C THR A 78 -8.97 6.61 2.06
N CYS A 79 -8.18 5.82 1.32
CA CYS A 79 -8.71 4.81 0.41
C CYS A 79 -9.46 3.70 1.17
N TRP A 80 -8.89 3.19 2.26
CA TRP A 80 -9.59 2.22 3.13
C TRP A 80 -10.87 2.79 3.75
N ASN A 81 -10.84 4.04 4.21
CA ASN A 81 -12.04 4.70 4.73
C ASN A 81 -13.15 4.80 3.68
N LYS A 82 -12.81 5.05 2.42
CA LYS A 82 -13.78 5.09 1.31
C LYS A 82 -14.40 3.72 1.08
N ILE A 83 -13.58 2.66 1.01
CA ILE A 83 -14.04 1.27 0.85
C ILE A 83 -14.97 0.87 2.01
N LEU A 84 -14.55 1.13 3.25
CA LEU A 84 -15.30 0.74 4.45
C LEU A 84 -16.55 1.60 4.69
N ARG A 85 -16.60 2.82 4.15
CA ARG A 85 -17.81 3.66 4.20
C ARG A 85 -18.83 3.19 3.16
N GLY A 86 -18.38 2.87 1.94
CA GLY A 86 -19.24 2.33 0.89
C GLY A 86 -19.88 0.97 1.25
N SER A 87 -19.31 0.23 2.20
CA SER A 87 -19.89 -1.03 2.68
C SER A 87 -20.97 -0.87 3.77
N LYS A 88 -21.29 0.36 4.22
CA LYS A 88 -22.26 0.61 5.30
C LYS A 88 -23.67 0.99 4.82
N GLU A 89 -23.90 1.08 3.51
CA GLU A 89 -25.17 1.53 2.92
C GLU A 89 -26.11 0.36 2.50
N HIS A 90 -26.04 -0.79 3.17
CA HIS A 90 -26.96 -1.92 2.97
C HIS A 90 -27.59 -2.39 4.27
#